data_AF-F6IHF2-F1
#
_entry.id   AF-F6IHF2-F1
#
_cell.length_a   1.000
_cell.length_b   1.000
_cell.length_c   1.000
_cell.angle_alpha   90.00
_cell.angle_beta   90.00
_cell.angle_gamma   90.00
#
_symmetry.space_group_name_H-M   'P 1'
#
loop_
_entity.id
_entity.type
_entity.pdbx_description
1 polymer ?
#
loop_
_entity_poly.entity_id
_entity_poly.type
_entity_poly.pdbx_seq_one_letter_code
_entity_poly.pdbx_strand_id
1 'polypeptide(L)'
;MRNTTCTALIATLAVLASSPASAREMATLTRLDAQTVELDRGDEVPASIWISADTTIDDGDRRVTATAKERKVKLAIPADARRYVILLGENGHSTVVAERVLPLQQGSNFRDIGGYVTKDGHQVRWGKAFRSGAMPLLSDADYALIDQLHIDSVVDLRSIEEREVAPDFVDDRTGALFLANDYSLKPLLAAYGAGDGENTYKGMEKMLVPQFRSLFRRLLADEGAVIYHCSAGQDRTGIATALIYDLLGVDRETILKDYHLSTALRRPQFEMPKVDPKDYPNNPIVAMYMSGDEKQRQVVQPLYTPSGASHLAQFFTYLDQQYGGTEGYLKQEVGLTDADFAKLRHELLD
;
A
#
# COMPACT_ATOMS: atom_id res chain seq x y z
N MET A 1 -67.23 12.12 32.55
CA MET A 1 -65.80 12.53 32.53
C MET A 1 -65.12 11.72 31.42
N ARG A 2 -64.79 12.38 30.31
CA ARG A 2 -64.14 11.77 29.14
C ARG A 2 -62.63 11.86 29.36
N ASN A 3 -61.93 10.73 29.42
CA ASN A 3 -60.48 10.69 29.43
C ASN A 3 -59.98 10.52 27.99
N THR A 4 -59.52 11.61 27.40
CA THR A 4 -58.73 11.64 26.17
C THR A 4 -57.25 11.52 26.54
N THR A 5 -56.66 10.35 26.31
CA THR A 5 -55.21 10.16 26.40
C THR A 5 -54.59 10.43 25.04
N CYS A 6 -53.70 11.43 25.01
CA CYS A 6 -53.01 11.96 23.85
C CYS A 6 -51.88 11.00 23.44
N THR A 7 -51.96 10.40 22.26
CA THR A 7 -50.86 9.60 21.68
C THR A 7 -49.87 10.55 21.01
N ALA A 8 -48.73 10.78 21.65
CA ALA A 8 -47.62 11.53 21.07
C ALA A 8 -46.94 10.67 19.99
N LEU A 9 -47.00 11.12 18.73
CA LEU A 9 -46.29 10.52 17.60
C LEU A 9 -44.81 10.94 17.71
N ILE A 10 -43.95 10.03 18.18
CA ILE A 10 -42.49 10.22 18.11
C ILE A 10 -42.07 9.92 16.67
N ALA A 11 -41.79 10.97 15.91
CA ALA A 11 -41.15 10.85 14.61
C ALA A 11 -39.67 10.44 14.83
N THR A 12 -39.38 9.16 14.68
CA THR A 12 -38.01 8.66 14.53
C THR A 12 -37.40 9.26 13.27
N LEU A 13 -36.50 10.24 13.42
CA LEU A 13 -35.57 10.63 12.37
C LEU A 13 -34.75 9.39 12.01
N ALA A 14 -34.97 8.86 10.81
CA ALA A 14 -34.07 7.89 10.22
C ALA A 14 -32.72 8.59 10.00
N VAL A 15 -31.75 8.28 10.85
CA VAL A 15 -30.35 8.54 10.56
C VAL A 15 -30.04 7.72 9.31
N LEU A 16 -29.91 8.39 8.17
CA LEU A 16 -29.32 7.82 6.98
C LEU A 16 -27.93 7.34 7.40
N ALA A 17 -27.78 6.03 7.60
CA ALA A 17 -26.48 5.41 7.74
C ALA A 17 -25.70 5.77 6.47
N SER A 18 -24.71 6.66 6.61
CA SER A 18 -23.72 6.86 5.57
C SER A 18 -23.15 5.49 5.25
N SER A 19 -23.27 5.07 3.99
CA SER A 19 -22.52 3.93 3.48
C SER A 19 -21.08 4.07 3.96
N PRO A 20 -20.41 2.99 4.41
CA PRO A 20 -19.00 3.08 4.77
C PRO A 20 -18.32 3.68 3.56
N ALA A 21 -17.79 4.90 3.71
CA ALA A 21 -17.15 5.59 2.60
C ALA A 21 -16.08 4.62 2.09
N SER A 22 -16.10 4.26 0.81
CA SER A 22 -14.96 3.55 0.24
C SER A 22 -13.71 4.41 0.47
N ALA A 23 -12.54 3.78 0.51
CA ALA A 23 -11.30 4.53 0.31
C ALA A 23 -11.50 5.48 -0.88
N ARG A 24 -11.16 6.77 -0.71
CA ARG A 24 -11.54 7.78 -1.70
C ARG A 24 -10.73 7.58 -2.97
N GLU A 25 -11.35 6.92 -3.96
CA GLU A 25 -10.82 6.73 -5.31
C GLU A 25 -11.83 7.31 -6.29
N MET A 26 -11.36 7.96 -7.35
CA MET A 26 -12.26 8.49 -8.40
C MET A 26 -12.88 7.34 -9.22
N ALA A 27 -12.10 6.28 -9.43
CA ALA A 27 -12.50 5.10 -10.16
C ALA A 27 -11.63 3.92 -9.70
N THR A 28 -12.11 2.70 -9.91
CA THR A 28 -11.39 1.47 -9.54
C THR A 28 -11.35 0.47 -10.69
N LEU A 29 -10.28 -0.31 -10.75
CA LEU A 29 -10.18 -1.50 -11.59
C LEU A 29 -10.11 -2.75 -10.72
N THR A 30 -11.08 -3.64 -10.89
CA THR A 30 -11.15 -4.92 -10.19
C THR A 30 -10.95 -6.06 -11.16
N ARG A 31 -9.94 -6.89 -10.94
CA ARG A 31 -9.73 -8.10 -11.74
C ARG A 31 -10.86 -9.11 -11.52
N LEU A 32 -11.47 -9.54 -12.62
CA LEU A 32 -12.50 -10.59 -12.60
C LEU A 32 -11.91 -11.96 -12.89
N ASP A 33 -10.97 -12.03 -13.83
CA ASP A 33 -10.28 -13.24 -14.26
C ASP A 33 -8.92 -12.91 -14.91
N ALA A 34 -8.27 -13.91 -15.50
CA ALA A 34 -6.95 -13.77 -16.10
C ALA A 34 -6.90 -12.83 -17.33
N GLN A 35 -8.04 -12.48 -17.92
CA GLN A 35 -8.15 -11.71 -19.16
C GLN A 35 -9.00 -10.44 -19.02
N THR A 36 -9.73 -10.30 -17.92
CA THR A 36 -10.75 -9.27 -17.77
C THR A 36 -10.65 -8.53 -16.45
N VAL A 37 -10.79 -7.20 -16.53
CA VAL A 37 -11.01 -6.32 -15.39
C VAL A 37 -12.36 -5.60 -15.53
N GLU A 38 -12.97 -5.23 -14.42
CA GLU A 38 -14.13 -4.34 -14.36
C GLU A 38 -13.67 -2.96 -13.88
N LEU A 39 -13.92 -1.95 -14.71
CA LEU A 39 -13.84 -0.55 -14.34
C LEU A 39 -15.15 -0.15 -13.64
N ASP A 40 -15.06 0.42 -12.43
CA ASP A 40 -16.12 1.22 -11.82
C ASP A 40 -15.65 2.67 -11.75
N ARG A 41 -16.25 3.54 -12.58
CA ARG A 41 -15.85 4.95 -12.68
C ARG A 41 -16.52 5.88 -11.65
N GLY A 42 -17.36 5.34 -10.75
CA GLY A 42 -18.01 6.13 -9.70
C GLY A 42 -19.17 7.04 -10.15
N ASP A 43 -19.19 7.47 -11.41
CA ASP A 43 -20.20 8.37 -12.00
C ASP A 43 -20.73 7.90 -13.38
N GLU A 44 -21.61 8.69 -13.98
CA GLU A 44 -22.18 8.48 -15.32
C GLU A 44 -21.84 9.64 -16.29
N VAL A 45 -20.83 10.43 -15.95
CA VAL A 45 -20.39 11.55 -16.79
C VAL A 45 -19.80 11.00 -18.10
N PRO A 46 -20.17 11.54 -19.27
CA PRO A 46 -19.63 11.08 -20.55
C PRO A 46 -18.11 11.25 -20.60
N ALA A 47 -17.42 10.15 -20.89
CA ALA A 47 -15.98 10.14 -21.08
C ALA A 47 -15.57 9.07 -22.10
N SER A 48 -14.55 9.35 -22.88
CA SER A 48 -13.88 8.32 -23.67
C SER A 48 -13.03 7.43 -22.76
N ILE A 49 -12.93 6.15 -23.11
CA ILE A 49 -12.13 5.17 -22.34
C ILE A 49 -10.98 4.71 -23.22
N TRP A 50 -9.77 4.86 -22.70
CA TRP A 50 -8.54 4.41 -23.32
C TRP A 50 -7.87 3.35 -22.46
N ILE A 51 -7.15 2.44 -23.10
CA ILE A 51 -6.22 1.53 -22.44
C ILE A 51 -4.83 1.85 -22.98
N SER A 52 -3.93 2.21 -22.06
CA SER A 52 -2.56 2.62 -22.33
C SER A 52 -1.55 1.75 -21.57
N ALA A 53 -0.32 1.71 -22.10
CA ALA A 53 0.82 1.14 -21.41
C ALA A 53 1.38 2.08 -20.32
N ASP A 54 1.09 3.38 -20.40
CA ASP A 54 1.51 4.38 -19.42
C ASP A 54 0.33 5.28 -19.00
N THR A 55 0.64 6.39 -18.32
CA THR A 55 -0.36 7.28 -17.72
C THR A 55 -0.83 8.41 -18.66
N THR A 56 -0.34 8.42 -19.91
CA THR A 56 -0.66 9.41 -20.93
C THR A 56 -1.34 8.77 -22.13
N ILE A 57 -2.03 9.59 -22.94
CA ILE A 57 -2.65 9.12 -24.19
C ILE A 57 -1.75 9.47 -25.36
N ASP A 58 -1.35 8.45 -26.13
CA ASP A 58 -0.61 8.61 -27.38
C ASP A 58 -1.16 7.76 -28.54
N ASP A 59 -0.50 7.83 -29.71
CA ASP A 59 -0.92 7.17 -30.94
C ASP A 59 -0.89 5.62 -30.85
N GLY A 60 -0.17 5.06 -29.87
CA GLY A 60 -0.10 3.62 -29.60
C GLY A 60 -1.29 3.09 -28.80
N ASP A 61 -2.11 3.97 -28.25
CA ASP A 61 -3.13 3.58 -27.28
C ASP A 61 -4.45 3.11 -27.89
N ARG A 62 -5.11 2.20 -27.16
CA ARG A 62 -6.37 1.62 -27.60
C ARG A 62 -7.55 2.39 -27.02
N ARG A 63 -8.22 3.18 -27.86
CA ARG A 63 -9.56 3.71 -27.52
C ARG A 63 -10.59 2.59 -27.51
N VAL A 64 -11.14 2.28 -26.35
CA VAL A 64 -12.19 1.26 -26.16
C VAL A 64 -13.55 1.80 -26.59
N THR A 65 -13.87 3.03 -26.20
CA THR A 65 -15.11 3.73 -26.60
C THR A 65 -14.88 5.23 -26.65
N ALA A 66 -15.54 5.89 -27.61
CA ALA A 66 -15.49 7.34 -27.76
C ALA A 66 -16.37 8.06 -26.72
N THR A 67 -17.41 7.40 -26.21
CA THR A 67 -18.33 7.97 -25.22
C THR A 67 -18.98 6.83 -24.44
N ALA A 68 -18.49 6.57 -23.22
CA ALA A 68 -19.15 5.71 -22.25
C ALA A 68 -19.92 6.57 -21.25
N LYS A 69 -21.11 6.09 -20.87
CA LYS A 69 -21.90 6.61 -19.72
C LYS A 69 -22.12 5.52 -18.67
N GLU A 70 -21.83 4.28 -19.02
CA GLU A 70 -21.93 3.14 -18.12
C GLU A 70 -20.94 3.31 -16.97
N ARG A 71 -21.48 3.28 -15.75
CA ARG A 71 -20.66 3.32 -14.53
C ARG A 71 -19.70 2.13 -14.44
N LYS A 72 -20.13 0.97 -14.91
CA LYS A 72 -19.35 -0.27 -14.90
C LYS A 72 -19.07 -0.78 -16.30
N VAL A 73 -17.79 -0.99 -16.62
CA VAL A 73 -17.34 -1.42 -17.95
C VAL A 73 -16.35 -2.57 -17.81
N LYS A 74 -16.59 -3.67 -18.52
CA LYS A 74 -15.63 -4.78 -18.61
C LYS A 74 -14.61 -4.50 -19.70
N LEU A 75 -13.34 -4.66 -19.36
CA LEU A 75 -12.20 -4.38 -20.23
C LEU A 75 -11.33 -5.62 -20.35
N ALA A 76 -10.97 -5.98 -21.58
CA ALA A 76 -10.00 -7.03 -21.86
C ALA A 76 -8.59 -6.52 -21.55
N ILE A 77 -8.08 -6.87 -20.36
CA ILE A 77 -6.73 -6.57 -19.87
C ILE A 77 -6.17 -7.85 -19.25
N PRO A 78 -5.18 -8.49 -19.88
CA PRO A 78 -4.63 -9.74 -19.38
C PRO A 78 -3.81 -9.53 -18.11
N ALA A 79 -3.72 -10.56 -17.28
CA ALA A 79 -3.06 -10.51 -15.96
C ALA A 79 -1.54 -10.36 -16.04
N ASP A 80 -0.95 -10.69 -17.17
CA ASP A 80 0.49 -10.57 -17.44
C ASP A 80 0.88 -9.19 -17.97
N ALA A 81 -0.05 -8.24 -18.03
CA ALA A 81 0.19 -6.90 -18.56
C ALA A 81 -0.17 -5.80 -17.55
N ARG A 82 0.78 -4.91 -17.26
CA ARG A 82 0.45 -3.65 -16.59
C ARG A 82 -0.20 -2.70 -17.59
N ARG A 83 -1.44 -2.30 -17.35
CA ARG A 83 -2.15 -1.31 -18.17
C ARG A 83 -2.84 -0.27 -17.30
N TYR A 84 -2.98 0.92 -17.88
CA TYR A 84 -3.72 2.03 -17.32
C TYR A 84 -4.96 2.27 -18.15
N VAL A 85 -6.06 2.58 -17.47
CA VAL A 85 -7.31 3.00 -18.08
C VAL A 85 -7.43 4.50 -17.89
N ILE A 86 -7.52 5.23 -19.00
CA ILE A 86 -7.60 6.69 -18.98
C ILE A 86 -9.01 7.10 -19.40
N LEU A 87 -9.68 7.78 -18.48
CA LEU A 87 -10.99 8.39 -18.69
C LEU A 87 -10.78 9.84 -19.13
N LEU A 88 -11.04 10.14 -20.40
CA LEU A 88 -10.93 11.50 -20.92
C LEU A 88 -12.33 12.09 -21.12
N GLY A 89 -12.67 13.06 -20.26
CA GLY A 89 -13.93 13.79 -20.28
C GLY A 89 -14.00 14.85 -21.39
N GLU A 90 -15.21 15.31 -21.71
CA GLU A 90 -15.44 16.34 -22.74
C GLU A 90 -14.79 17.70 -22.41
N ASN A 91 -14.55 17.97 -21.13
CA ASN A 91 -13.84 19.16 -20.65
C ASN A 91 -12.31 19.05 -20.79
N GLY A 92 -11.79 17.94 -21.33
CA GLY A 92 -10.36 17.67 -21.48
C GLY A 92 -9.67 17.17 -20.21
N HIS A 93 -10.38 17.04 -19.09
CA HIS A 93 -9.81 16.45 -17.87
C HIS A 93 -9.68 14.94 -18.03
N SER A 94 -8.52 14.41 -17.63
CA SER A 94 -8.22 12.98 -17.67
C SER A 94 -8.10 12.40 -16.26
N THR A 95 -8.75 11.27 -16.02
CA THR A 95 -8.55 10.46 -14.81
C THR A 95 -7.86 9.16 -15.19
N VAL A 96 -6.73 8.87 -14.54
CA VAL A 96 -5.98 7.63 -14.74
C VAL A 96 -6.39 6.61 -13.67
N VAL A 97 -6.58 5.36 -14.08
CA VAL A 97 -6.96 4.26 -13.20
C VAL A 97 -6.14 3.04 -13.53
N ALA A 98 -5.64 2.34 -12.54
CA ALA A 98 -4.92 1.10 -12.72
C ALA A 98 -5.37 0.05 -11.71
N GLU A 99 -5.01 -1.21 -11.93
CA GLU A 99 -5.16 -2.23 -10.91
C GLU A 99 -4.20 -1.94 -9.75
N ARG A 100 -4.76 -1.77 -8.56
CA ARG A 100 -3.98 -1.56 -7.34
C ARG A 100 -3.16 -2.78 -6.97
N VAL A 101 -3.82 -3.92 -6.83
CA VAL A 101 -3.20 -5.20 -6.47
C VAL A 101 -2.80 -5.90 -7.75
N LEU A 102 -1.49 -6.04 -7.99
CA LEU A 102 -1.00 -6.71 -9.19
C LEU A 102 -1.09 -8.23 -9.01
N PRO A 103 -1.49 -8.98 -10.05
CA PRO A 103 -1.79 -10.41 -9.95
C PRO A 103 -0.54 -11.29 -10.01
N LEU A 104 0.45 -11.02 -9.14
CA LEU A 104 1.65 -11.85 -9.03
C LEU A 104 1.30 -13.27 -8.58
N GLN A 105 1.82 -14.27 -9.29
CA GLN A 105 1.68 -15.69 -9.00
C GLN A 105 2.24 -16.06 -7.63
N GLN A 106 3.39 -15.51 -7.26
CA GLN A 106 4.07 -15.80 -5.99
C GLN A 106 4.43 -14.53 -5.21
N GLY A 107 3.82 -13.39 -5.53
CA GLY A 107 3.93 -12.19 -4.69
C GLY A 107 3.03 -12.27 -3.45
N SER A 108 3.44 -11.63 -2.36
CA SER A 108 2.61 -11.39 -1.17
C SER A 108 2.41 -9.90 -0.99
N ASN A 109 1.16 -9.47 -0.81
CA ASN A 109 0.83 -8.11 -0.39
C ASN A 109 1.35 -6.99 -1.34
N PHE A 110 1.69 -7.34 -2.59
CA PHE A 110 2.23 -6.45 -3.61
C PHE A 110 1.14 -5.56 -4.22
N ARG A 111 1.29 -4.25 -4.13
CA ARG A 111 0.36 -3.29 -4.73
C ARG A 111 0.97 -1.92 -4.98
N ASP A 112 0.40 -1.23 -5.95
CA ASP A 112 0.62 0.18 -6.21
C ASP A 112 -0.05 1.05 -5.13
N ILE A 113 0.57 2.18 -4.78
CA ILE A 113 0.01 3.15 -3.83
C ILE A 113 -0.78 4.28 -4.49
N GLY A 114 -0.75 4.40 -5.82
CA GLY A 114 -1.48 5.44 -6.56
C GLY A 114 -2.99 5.32 -6.47
N GLY A 115 -3.76 6.27 -7.01
CA GLY A 115 -5.22 6.21 -7.13
C GLY A 115 -6.05 6.77 -5.98
N TYR A 116 -5.49 6.86 -4.77
CA TYR A 116 -6.20 7.51 -3.67
C TYR A 116 -6.24 9.02 -3.84
N VAL A 117 -7.37 9.62 -3.44
CA VAL A 117 -7.64 11.04 -3.56
C VAL A 117 -7.34 11.73 -2.23
N THR A 118 -6.61 12.84 -2.31
CA THR A 118 -6.24 13.69 -1.18
C THR A 118 -7.44 14.53 -0.73
N LYS A 119 -7.33 15.17 0.43
CA LYS A 119 -8.40 16.03 0.98
C LYS A 119 -8.71 17.25 0.09
N ASP A 120 -7.73 17.71 -0.67
CA ASP A 120 -7.83 18.83 -1.62
C ASP A 120 -8.14 18.40 -3.06
N GLY A 121 -8.34 17.09 -3.30
CA GLY A 121 -8.91 16.57 -4.54
C GLY A 121 -7.89 16.13 -5.59
N HIS A 122 -6.59 16.16 -5.29
CA HIS A 122 -5.56 15.56 -6.13
C HIS A 122 -5.55 14.03 -5.97
N GLN A 123 -5.11 13.33 -7.00
CA GLN A 123 -4.91 11.89 -6.98
C GLN A 123 -3.42 11.56 -6.77
N VAL A 124 -3.12 10.59 -5.90
CA VAL A 124 -1.78 10.00 -5.82
C VAL A 124 -1.49 9.31 -7.16
N ARG A 125 -0.42 9.70 -7.85
CA ARG A 125 -0.08 9.17 -9.17
C ARG A 125 0.18 7.66 -9.11
N TRP A 126 -0.37 6.94 -10.08
CA TRP A 126 -0.09 5.52 -10.29
C TRP A 126 1.34 5.30 -10.81
N GLY A 127 1.88 4.12 -10.54
CA GLY A 127 3.15 3.67 -11.11
C GLY A 127 4.41 4.34 -10.54
N LYS A 128 4.28 5.21 -9.53
CA LYS A 128 5.44 5.88 -8.89
C LYS A 128 6.02 5.08 -7.73
N ALA A 129 5.19 4.37 -6.97
CA ALA A 129 5.67 3.57 -5.86
C ALA A 129 4.79 2.35 -5.57
N PHE A 130 5.43 1.27 -5.15
CA PHE A 130 4.82 -0.01 -4.88
C PHE A 130 5.23 -0.51 -3.50
N ARG A 131 4.26 -1.01 -2.76
CA ARG A 131 4.49 -1.69 -1.48
C ARG A 131 4.36 -3.19 -1.64
N SER A 132 5.18 -3.96 -0.93
CA SER A 132 5.13 -5.42 -0.97
C SER A 132 5.50 -6.07 0.37
N GLY A 133 5.17 -7.35 0.51
CA GLY A 133 5.93 -8.28 1.36
C GLY A 133 7.26 -8.68 0.71
N ALA A 134 7.99 -9.58 1.34
CA ALA A 134 9.21 -10.12 0.78
C ALA A 134 8.90 -10.87 -0.53
N MET A 135 9.87 -10.88 -1.43
CA MET A 135 9.77 -11.40 -2.80
C MET A 135 10.78 -12.54 -3.09
N PRO A 136 11.13 -13.43 -2.13
CA PRO A 136 12.18 -14.43 -2.35
C PRO A 136 11.76 -15.54 -3.32
N LEU A 137 10.47 -15.67 -3.60
CA LEU A 137 9.87 -16.79 -4.33
C LEU A 137 9.14 -16.36 -5.62
N LEU A 138 9.35 -15.14 -6.09
CA LEU A 138 8.75 -14.68 -7.36
C LEU A 138 9.06 -15.63 -8.52
N SER A 139 8.06 -15.89 -9.36
CA SER A 139 8.22 -16.68 -10.57
C SER A 139 8.79 -15.86 -11.74
N ASP A 140 9.20 -16.51 -12.83
CA ASP A 140 9.61 -15.79 -14.04
C ASP A 140 8.48 -14.93 -14.64
N ALA A 141 7.22 -15.35 -14.48
CA ALA A 141 6.07 -14.55 -14.89
C ALA A 141 5.88 -13.32 -13.99
N ASP A 142 6.20 -13.43 -12.70
CA ASP A 142 6.19 -12.30 -11.77
C ASP A 142 7.24 -11.27 -12.14
N TYR A 143 8.48 -11.72 -12.43
CA TYR A 143 9.54 -10.83 -12.90
C TYR A 143 9.18 -10.16 -14.23
N ALA A 144 8.57 -10.88 -15.18
CA ALA A 144 8.12 -10.31 -16.44
C ALA A 144 7.02 -9.24 -16.26
N LEU A 145 6.18 -9.35 -15.23
CA LEU A 145 5.22 -8.29 -14.89
C LEU A 145 5.91 -7.11 -14.19
N ILE A 146 6.85 -7.37 -13.27
CA ILE A 146 7.59 -6.33 -12.55
C ILE A 146 8.46 -5.49 -13.51
N ASP A 147 9.03 -6.11 -14.54
CA ASP A 147 9.85 -5.43 -15.56
C ASP A 147 9.05 -4.32 -16.29
N GLN A 148 7.73 -4.50 -16.45
CA GLN A 148 6.84 -3.51 -17.04
C GLN A 148 6.55 -2.31 -16.14
N LEU A 149 6.95 -2.36 -14.86
CA LEU A 149 6.68 -1.31 -13.88
C LEU A 149 7.77 -0.23 -13.87
N HIS A 150 8.83 -0.39 -14.65
CA HIS A 150 9.97 0.53 -14.71
C HIS A 150 10.56 0.80 -13.31
N ILE A 151 10.82 -0.28 -12.57
CA ILE A 151 11.39 -0.21 -11.24
C ILE A 151 12.82 0.32 -11.32
N ASP A 152 13.02 1.49 -10.73
CA ASP A 152 14.33 2.10 -10.57
C ASP A 152 15.04 1.57 -9.31
N SER A 153 14.30 1.40 -8.21
CA SER A 153 14.91 1.01 -6.94
C SER A 153 14.03 0.14 -6.07
N VAL A 154 14.69 -0.71 -5.28
CA VAL A 154 14.09 -1.56 -4.25
C VAL A 154 14.65 -1.14 -2.90
N VAL A 155 13.78 -0.69 -2.01
CA VAL A 155 14.12 -0.30 -0.64
C VAL A 155 13.66 -1.38 0.33
N ASP A 156 14.62 -2.19 0.77
CA ASP A 156 14.38 -3.29 1.70
C ASP A 156 14.46 -2.77 3.15
N LEU A 157 13.31 -2.79 3.83
CA LEU A 157 13.17 -2.34 5.23
C LEU A 157 13.53 -3.46 6.23
N ARG A 158 14.01 -4.62 5.77
CA ARG A 158 14.27 -5.78 6.61
C ARG A 158 15.61 -5.73 7.34
N SER A 159 15.62 -6.41 8.47
CA SER A 159 16.84 -6.65 9.23
C SER A 159 17.79 -7.58 8.48
N ILE A 160 19.04 -7.64 8.95
CA ILE A 160 20.03 -8.58 8.42
C ILE A 160 19.56 -10.02 8.57
N GLU A 161 18.89 -10.37 9.67
CA GLU A 161 18.44 -11.73 9.95
C GLU A 161 17.36 -12.20 8.97
N GLU A 162 16.48 -11.31 8.55
CA GLU A 162 15.43 -11.63 7.58
C GLU A 162 15.99 -11.73 6.15
N ARG A 163 16.93 -10.85 5.79
CA ARG A 163 17.56 -10.86 4.46
C ARG A 163 18.46 -12.07 4.25
N GLU A 164 19.14 -12.53 5.30
CA GLU A 164 20.00 -13.71 5.25
C GLU A 164 19.24 -14.98 4.79
N VAL A 165 17.98 -15.13 5.20
CA VAL A 165 17.20 -16.35 5.00
C VAL A 165 16.24 -16.29 3.82
N ALA A 166 15.90 -15.07 3.39
CA ALA A 166 14.94 -14.81 2.33
C ALA A 166 15.43 -13.65 1.44
N PRO A 167 16.58 -13.80 0.74
CA PRO A 167 17.05 -12.75 -0.16
C PRO A 167 16.06 -12.53 -1.30
N ASP A 168 15.89 -11.27 -1.72
CA ASP A 168 15.17 -10.93 -2.93
C ASP A 168 16.13 -10.80 -4.10
N PHE A 169 15.62 -10.95 -5.32
CA PHE A 169 16.43 -10.92 -6.55
C PHE A 169 15.87 -9.91 -7.57
N VAL A 170 15.06 -8.95 -7.15
CA VAL A 170 14.44 -7.98 -8.07
C VAL A 170 15.52 -7.13 -8.76
N ASP A 171 16.52 -6.68 -8.02
CA ASP A 171 17.68 -5.95 -8.55
C ASP A 171 18.47 -6.76 -9.59
N ASP A 172 18.78 -8.03 -9.30
CA ASP A 172 19.46 -8.93 -10.24
C ASP A 172 18.65 -9.16 -11.52
N ARG A 173 17.31 -9.11 -11.43
CA ARG A 173 16.40 -9.44 -12.53
C ARG A 173 15.96 -8.23 -13.36
N THR A 174 15.93 -7.03 -12.78
CA THR A 174 15.46 -5.80 -13.45
C THR A 174 16.54 -4.74 -13.61
N GLY A 175 17.71 -4.89 -12.96
CA GLY A 175 18.75 -3.86 -12.89
C GLY A 175 18.43 -2.70 -11.93
N ALA A 176 17.40 -2.84 -11.10
CA ALA A 176 17.03 -1.83 -10.11
C ALA A 176 18.12 -1.66 -9.04
N LEU A 177 18.24 -0.46 -8.50
CA LEU A 177 19.12 -0.18 -7.37
C LEU A 177 18.58 -0.81 -6.08
N PHE A 178 19.31 -1.77 -5.50
CA PHE A 178 18.98 -2.33 -4.19
C PHE A 178 19.51 -1.47 -3.04
N LEU A 179 18.62 -1.09 -2.14
CA LEU A 179 18.91 -0.24 -0.98
C LEU A 179 18.43 -0.91 0.31
N ALA A 180 19.36 -1.19 1.20
CA ALA A 180 19.06 -1.64 2.55
C ALA A 180 19.99 -0.93 3.55
N ASN A 181 19.48 -0.71 4.76
CA ASN A 181 20.29 -0.21 5.88
C ASN A 181 20.34 -1.28 6.96
N ASP A 182 21.55 -1.69 7.32
CA ASP A 182 21.74 -2.82 8.24
C ASP A 182 21.31 -2.48 9.67
N TYR A 183 20.51 -3.38 10.24
CA TYR A 183 20.14 -3.40 11.64
C TYR A 183 19.75 -4.83 12.03
N SER A 184 19.78 -5.11 13.34
CA SER A 184 19.41 -6.41 13.89
C SER A 184 18.06 -6.34 14.60
N LEU A 185 17.20 -7.35 14.41
CA LEU A 185 15.96 -7.50 15.17
C LEU A 185 16.15 -8.09 16.56
N LYS A 186 17.34 -8.62 16.90
CA LYS A 186 17.59 -9.27 18.21
C LYS A 186 17.23 -8.39 19.41
N PRO A 187 17.59 -7.09 19.46
CA PRO A 187 17.21 -6.23 20.59
C PRO A 187 15.70 -6.01 20.69
N LEU A 188 15.01 -5.89 19.54
CA LEU A 188 13.56 -5.72 19.51
C LEU A 188 12.85 -6.99 19.98
N LEU A 189 13.29 -8.15 19.51
CA LEU A 189 12.74 -9.45 19.92
C LEU A 189 12.98 -9.72 21.41
N ALA A 190 14.12 -9.30 21.97
CA ALA A 190 14.37 -9.42 23.41
C ALA A 190 13.44 -8.53 24.26
N ALA A 191 12.96 -7.42 23.71
CA ALA A 191 11.96 -6.56 24.34
C ALA A 191 10.51 -6.98 24.03
N TYR A 192 10.31 -7.91 23.09
CA TYR A 192 9.00 -8.37 22.64
C TYR A 192 8.28 -9.13 23.76
N GLY A 193 7.05 -8.73 24.08
CA GLY A 193 6.27 -9.27 25.19
C GLY A 193 6.42 -8.55 26.53
N ALA A 194 7.26 -7.52 26.63
CA ALA A 194 7.36 -6.68 27.83
C ALA A 194 6.27 -5.59 27.94
N GLY A 195 5.41 -5.46 26.91
CA GLY A 195 4.31 -4.50 26.84
C GLY A 195 2.93 -5.14 26.85
N ASP A 196 1.89 -4.32 27.00
CA ASP A 196 0.47 -4.72 26.98
C ASP A 196 -0.07 -5.03 25.57
N GLY A 197 0.76 -4.88 24.54
CA GLY A 197 0.35 -5.06 23.14
C GLY A 197 -0.40 -3.87 22.55
N GLU A 198 -0.63 -2.81 23.32
CA GLU A 198 -1.33 -1.63 22.82
C GLU A 198 -0.39 -0.79 21.94
N ASN A 199 0.85 -0.57 22.37
CA ASN A 199 1.81 0.27 21.63
C ASN A 199 2.79 -0.52 20.74
N THR A 200 2.27 -1.32 19.81
CA THR A 200 3.06 -2.24 18.97
C THR A 200 4.16 -1.55 18.14
N TYR A 201 3.96 -0.31 17.68
CA TYR A 201 4.90 0.41 16.81
C TYR A 201 5.81 1.41 17.53
N LYS A 202 5.71 1.51 18.85
CA LYS A 202 6.56 2.42 19.62
C LYS A 202 8.03 2.03 19.50
N GLY A 203 8.89 2.99 19.15
CA GLY A 203 10.32 2.81 18.91
C GLY A 203 10.66 2.47 17.46
N MET A 204 9.71 1.98 16.66
CA MET A 204 9.96 1.73 15.24
C MET A 204 10.21 3.03 14.48
N GLU A 205 9.61 4.15 14.90
CA GLU A 205 9.83 5.46 14.30
C GLU A 205 11.30 5.91 14.39
N LYS A 206 12.03 5.49 15.43
CA LYS A 206 13.46 5.82 15.57
C LYS A 206 14.34 4.79 14.88
N MET A 207 14.00 3.51 15.04
CA MET A 207 14.73 2.41 14.43
C MET A 207 14.78 2.54 12.90
N LEU A 208 13.66 2.94 12.28
CA LEU A 208 13.50 2.94 10.83
C LEU A 208 13.94 4.23 10.14
N VAL A 209 14.49 5.20 10.88
CA VAL A 209 14.94 6.48 10.29
C VAL A 209 15.89 6.29 9.11
N PRO A 210 16.93 5.44 9.18
CA PRO A 210 17.81 5.20 8.03
C PRO A 210 17.05 4.65 6.81
N GLN A 211 16.13 3.73 7.03
CA GLN A 211 15.33 3.11 5.98
C GLN A 211 14.38 4.12 5.33
N PHE A 212 13.71 4.96 6.13
CA PHE A 212 12.84 6.02 5.60
C PHE A 212 13.63 7.09 4.86
N ARG A 213 14.85 7.44 5.30
CA ARG A 213 15.74 8.33 4.54
C ARG A 213 16.05 7.77 3.15
N SER A 214 16.35 6.48 3.03
CA SER A 214 16.57 5.85 1.71
C SER A 214 15.31 5.89 0.85
N LEU A 215 14.15 5.56 1.42
CA LEU A 215 12.87 5.59 0.71
C LEU A 215 12.54 6.99 0.17
N PHE A 216 12.51 8.01 1.03
CA PHE A 216 12.16 9.36 0.62
C PHE A 216 13.17 9.95 -0.35
N ARG A 217 14.47 9.61 -0.25
CA ARG A 217 15.47 10.02 -1.24
C ARG A 217 15.20 9.44 -2.63
N ARG A 218 14.75 8.19 -2.72
CA ARG A 218 14.39 7.60 -4.03
C ARG A 218 13.13 8.21 -4.59
N LEU A 219 12.11 8.44 -3.76
CA LEU A 219 10.90 9.17 -4.19
C LEU A 219 11.22 10.60 -4.64
N LEU A 220 12.18 11.28 -4.00
CA LEU A 220 12.64 12.61 -4.39
C LEU A 220 13.50 12.61 -5.66
N ALA A 221 14.16 11.50 -6.01
CA ALA A 221 14.99 11.42 -7.21
C ALA A 221 14.14 11.42 -8.48
N ASP A 222 12.95 10.80 -8.42
CA ASP A 222 12.02 10.62 -9.54
C ASP A 222 12.65 9.98 -10.79
N GLU A 223 13.53 9.00 -10.60
CA GLU A 223 14.23 8.31 -11.69
C GLU A 223 13.48 7.05 -12.18
N GLY A 224 12.30 6.77 -11.62
CA GLY A 224 11.46 5.63 -11.95
C GLY A 224 10.62 5.18 -10.74
N ALA A 225 10.04 4.00 -10.83
CA ALA A 225 9.20 3.47 -9.75
C ALA A 225 10.05 2.91 -8.60
N VAL A 226 9.57 3.11 -7.36
CA VAL A 226 10.22 2.57 -6.16
C VAL A 226 9.40 1.42 -5.59
N ILE A 227 9.98 0.23 -5.44
CA ILE A 227 9.42 -0.82 -4.58
C ILE A 227 9.99 -0.62 -3.18
N TYR A 228 9.14 -0.66 -2.15
CA TYR A 228 9.59 -0.74 -0.77
C TYR A 228 8.83 -1.82 -0.01
N HIS A 229 9.56 -2.61 0.76
CA HIS A 229 8.97 -3.81 1.36
C HIS A 229 9.61 -4.17 2.71
N CYS A 230 8.94 -5.06 3.42
CA CYS A 230 9.48 -5.75 4.58
C CYS A 230 9.09 -7.23 4.44
N SER A 231 9.14 -8.03 5.50
CA SER A 231 8.82 -9.47 5.40
C SER A 231 7.36 -9.72 5.00
N ALA A 232 6.42 -9.17 5.76
CA ALA A 232 4.98 -9.32 5.53
C ALA A 232 4.37 -8.21 4.64
N GLY A 233 5.12 -7.11 4.46
CA GLY A 233 4.60 -5.89 3.85
C GLY A 233 3.53 -5.19 4.69
N GLN A 234 3.42 -5.52 5.97
CA GLN A 234 2.40 -5.03 6.90
C GLN A 234 2.89 -3.89 7.77
N ASP A 235 3.86 -4.14 8.64
CA ASP A 235 4.21 -3.22 9.72
C ASP A 235 5.14 -2.09 9.26
N ARG A 236 6.42 -2.39 9.01
CA ARG A 236 7.41 -1.41 8.52
C ARG A 236 6.97 -0.74 7.22
N THR A 237 6.49 -1.54 6.28
CA THR A 237 5.94 -1.07 5.01
C THR A 237 4.65 -0.28 5.20
N GLY A 238 3.79 -0.67 6.16
CA GLY A 238 2.56 0.06 6.46
C GLY A 238 2.83 1.43 7.07
N ILE A 239 3.80 1.52 8.00
CA ILE A 239 4.27 2.80 8.55
C ILE A 239 4.83 3.67 7.42
N ALA A 240 5.73 3.14 6.58
CA ALA A 240 6.28 3.88 5.44
C ALA A 240 5.17 4.43 4.52
N THR A 241 4.22 3.57 4.14
CA THR A 241 3.08 3.95 3.28
C THR A 241 2.20 5.00 3.95
N ALA A 242 1.94 4.88 5.25
CA ALA A 242 1.15 5.83 6.00
C ALA A 242 1.79 7.21 6.08
N LEU A 243 3.12 7.26 6.28
CA LEU A 243 3.88 8.51 6.25
C LEU A 243 3.83 9.18 4.88
N ILE A 244 3.94 8.41 3.79
CA ILE A 244 3.80 8.93 2.42
C ILE A 244 2.40 9.51 2.22
N TYR A 245 1.35 8.73 2.48
CA TYR A 245 -0.03 9.17 2.27
C TYR A 245 -0.42 10.39 3.12
N ASP A 246 -0.06 10.42 4.40
CA ASP A 246 -0.40 11.53 5.29
C ASP A 246 0.36 12.81 4.87
N LEU A 247 1.61 12.69 4.38
CA LEU A 247 2.36 13.80 3.77
C LEU A 247 1.68 14.34 2.49
N LEU A 248 1.20 13.43 1.64
CA LEU A 248 0.49 13.77 0.42
C LEU A 248 -0.93 14.32 0.67
N GLY A 249 -1.45 14.23 1.90
CA GLY A 249 -2.74 14.78 2.27
C GLY A 249 -3.92 13.83 2.06
N VAL A 250 -3.67 12.53 1.90
CA VAL A 250 -4.72 11.50 1.93
C VAL A 250 -5.33 11.45 3.34
N ASP A 251 -6.65 11.27 3.43
CA ASP A 251 -7.31 11.20 4.73
C ASP A 251 -6.96 9.92 5.50
N ARG A 252 -6.80 10.02 6.82
CA ARG A 252 -6.35 8.89 7.64
C ARG A 252 -7.33 7.72 7.66
N GLU A 253 -8.61 7.94 7.38
CA GLU A 253 -9.58 6.84 7.28
C GLU A 253 -9.28 5.98 6.03
N THR A 254 -9.00 6.64 4.90
CA THR A 254 -8.50 5.99 3.67
C THR A 254 -7.17 5.26 3.92
N ILE A 255 -6.21 5.90 4.62
CA ILE A 255 -4.92 5.27 4.96
C ILE A 255 -5.11 4.00 5.79
N LEU A 256 -5.97 4.04 6.82
CA LEU A 256 -6.24 2.89 7.67
C LEU A 256 -6.90 1.75 6.88
N LYS A 257 -7.79 2.05 5.93
CA LYS A 257 -8.40 1.05 5.04
C LYS A 257 -7.35 0.36 4.17
N ASP A 258 -6.46 1.10 3.49
CA ASP A 258 -5.37 0.50 2.71
C ASP A 258 -4.44 -0.36 3.59
N TYR A 259 -4.11 0.14 4.78
CA TYR A 259 -3.29 -0.58 5.73
C TYR A 259 -3.91 -1.95 6.09
N HIS A 260 -5.21 -1.98 6.36
CA HIS A 260 -5.93 -3.22 6.70
C HIS A 260 -6.16 -4.16 5.52
N LEU A 261 -6.03 -3.72 4.25
CA LEU A 261 -5.99 -4.65 3.10
C LEU A 261 -4.87 -5.68 3.26
N SER A 262 -3.80 -5.33 3.96
CA SER A 262 -2.66 -6.22 4.16
C SER A 262 -3.00 -7.53 4.87
N THR A 263 -4.09 -7.60 5.65
CA THR A 263 -4.54 -8.87 6.25
C THR A 263 -5.05 -9.83 5.17
N ALA A 264 -5.82 -9.31 4.20
CA ALA A 264 -6.42 -10.11 3.13
C ALA A 264 -5.43 -10.40 1.98
N LEU A 265 -4.47 -9.49 1.74
CA LEU A 265 -3.54 -9.58 0.62
C LEU A 265 -2.26 -10.37 0.92
N ARG A 266 -2.04 -10.74 2.18
CA ARG A 266 -0.87 -11.55 2.55
C ARG A 266 -1.01 -12.99 2.12
N ARG A 267 0.09 -13.52 1.60
CA ARG A 267 0.26 -14.89 1.17
C ARG A 267 1.53 -15.44 1.82
N PRO A 268 1.50 -15.80 3.12
CA PRO A 268 2.69 -16.15 3.90
C PRO A 268 3.55 -17.26 3.29
N GLN A 269 2.94 -18.17 2.51
CA GLN A 269 3.64 -19.25 1.82
C GLN A 269 4.67 -18.78 0.78
N PHE A 270 4.65 -17.50 0.39
CA PHE A 270 5.62 -16.92 -0.56
C PHE A 270 6.61 -15.93 0.08
N GLU A 271 6.46 -15.61 1.37
CA GLU A 271 7.27 -14.59 2.05
C GLU A 271 8.61 -15.15 2.58
N MET A 272 8.74 -16.47 2.69
CA MET A 272 9.91 -17.16 3.22
C MET A 272 10.12 -18.46 2.44
N PRO A 273 11.32 -18.73 1.90
CA PRO A 273 11.63 -20.01 1.28
C PRO A 273 11.61 -21.14 2.32
N LYS A 274 11.65 -22.38 1.84
CA LYS A 274 11.91 -23.52 2.74
C LYS A 274 13.35 -23.40 3.25
N VAL A 275 13.50 -23.33 4.58
CA VAL A 275 14.80 -23.23 5.25
C VAL A 275 14.99 -24.42 6.20
N ASP A 276 16.21 -24.96 6.28
CA ASP A 276 16.59 -25.90 7.34
C ASP A 276 17.12 -25.09 8.54
N PRO A 277 16.54 -25.22 9.75
CA PRO A 277 17.02 -24.52 10.94
C PRO A 277 18.52 -24.76 11.24
N LYS A 278 19.07 -25.89 10.79
CA LYS A 278 20.49 -26.22 10.98
C LYS A 278 21.43 -25.33 10.18
N ASP A 279 20.95 -24.75 9.07
CA ASP A 279 21.74 -23.85 8.24
C ASP A 279 21.84 -22.44 8.88
N TYR A 280 20.92 -22.11 9.80
CA TYR A 280 20.80 -20.80 10.43
C TYR A 280 20.68 -20.88 11.97
N PRO A 281 21.62 -21.53 12.68
CA PRO A 281 21.47 -21.87 14.10
C PRO A 281 21.39 -20.64 15.03
N ASN A 282 21.89 -19.47 14.58
CA ASN A 282 21.91 -18.23 15.35
C ASN A 282 20.94 -17.16 14.83
N ASN A 283 20.06 -17.54 13.89
CA ASN A 283 19.10 -16.63 13.29
C ASN A 283 17.77 -16.69 14.08
N PRO A 284 17.41 -15.61 14.80
CA PRO A 284 16.20 -15.58 15.64
C PRO A 284 14.91 -15.62 14.81
N ILE A 285 14.94 -15.20 13.55
CA ILE A 285 13.78 -15.23 12.65
C ILE A 285 13.46 -16.68 12.29
N VAL A 286 14.48 -17.48 11.99
CA VAL A 286 14.31 -18.93 11.75
C VAL A 286 13.83 -19.62 13.01
N ALA A 287 14.42 -19.34 14.18
CA ALA A 287 13.96 -19.91 15.44
C ALA A 287 12.48 -19.57 15.72
N MET A 288 12.09 -18.32 15.55
CA MET A 288 10.70 -17.87 15.72
C MET A 288 9.77 -18.57 14.72
N TYR A 289 10.12 -18.55 13.43
CA TYR A 289 9.34 -19.19 12.38
C TYR A 289 9.18 -20.69 12.66
N MET A 290 10.19 -21.37 13.19
CA MET A 290 10.18 -22.82 13.42
C MET A 290 9.60 -23.24 14.77
N SER A 291 9.38 -22.28 15.68
CA SER A 291 8.79 -22.53 17.00
C SER A 291 7.29 -22.84 16.97
N GLY A 292 6.61 -22.56 15.85
CA GLY A 292 5.17 -22.74 15.67
C GLY A 292 4.80 -23.87 14.70
N ASP A 293 3.55 -24.31 14.78
CA ASP A 293 2.97 -25.24 13.80
C ASP A 293 2.93 -24.59 12.41
N GLU A 294 3.21 -25.37 11.36
CA GLU A 294 3.23 -24.85 9.98
C GLU A 294 1.92 -24.20 9.55
N LYS A 295 0.78 -24.75 9.99
CA LYS A 295 -0.54 -24.16 9.73
C LYS A 295 -0.72 -22.85 10.47
N GLN A 296 -0.19 -22.74 11.70
CA GLN A 296 -0.25 -21.48 12.46
C GLN A 296 0.57 -20.37 11.81
N ARG A 297 1.70 -20.70 11.17
CA ARG A 297 2.50 -19.71 10.39
C ARG A 297 1.73 -19.11 9.20
N GLN A 298 0.77 -19.84 8.66
CA GLN A 298 -0.05 -19.38 7.54
C GLN A 298 -1.23 -18.50 7.99
N VAL A 299 -1.50 -18.42 9.29
CA VAL A 299 -2.56 -17.56 9.84
C VAL A 299 -2.07 -16.11 9.91
N VAL A 300 -2.68 -15.25 9.10
CA VAL A 300 -2.42 -13.80 9.15
C VAL A 300 -3.18 -13.20 10.31
N GLN A 301 -2.46 -12.56 11.24
CA GLN A 301 -3.07 -11.93 12.41
C GLN A 301 -3.74 -10.60 12.02
N PRO A 302 -4.87 -10.24 12.65
CA PRO A 302 -5.47 -8.92 12.51
C PRO A 302 -4.52 -7.83 12.99
N LEU A 303 -4.55 -6.68 12.32
CA LEU A 303 -3.69 -5.54 12.61
C LEU A 303 -4.31 -4.59 13.65
N TYR A 304 -4.87 -5.17 14.71
CA TYR A 304 -5.57 -4.49 15.79
C TYR A 304 -4.98 -4.90 17.13
N THR A 305 -5.01 -3.99 18.10
CA THR A 305 -4.64 -4.29 19.48
C THR A 305 -5.70 -5.11 20.20
N PRO A 306 -5.39 -5.67 21.38
CA PRO A 306 -6.36 -6.37 22.20
C PRO A 306 -7.61 -5.54 22.51
N SER A 307 -7.46 -4.22 22.68
CA SER A 307 -8.58 -3.29 22.88
C SER A 307 -9.42 -3.00 21.61
N GLY A 308 -9.01 -3.51 20.44
CA GLY A 308 -9.70 -3.33 19.16
C GLY A 308 -9.29 -2.09 18.37
N ALA A 309 -8.25 -1.36 18.81
CA ALA A 309 -7.74 -0.20 18.08
C ALA A 309 -6.73 -0.63 17.00
N SER A 310 -6.80 -0.02 15.81
CA SER A 310 -5.81 -0.27 14.76
C SER A 310 -4.41 0.12 15.23
N HIS A 311 -3.41 -0.74 15.01
CA HIS A 311 -2.01 -0.42 15.37
C HIS A 311 -1.54 0.88 14.71
N LEU A 312 -1.93 1.10 13.45
CA LEU A 312 -1.55 2.30 12.72
C LEU A 312 -2.28 3.56 13.23
N ALA A 313 -3.51 3.43 13.71
CA ALA A 313 -4.23 4.56 14.31
C ALA A 313 -3.56 5.04 15.61
N GLN A 314 -3.05 4.10 16.41
CA GLN A 314 -2.27 4.42 17.61
C GLN A 314 -0.94 5.06 17.26
N PHE A 315 -0.29 4.58 16.20
CA PHE A 315 0.92 5.21 15.69
C PHE A 315 0.70 6.65 15.24
N PHE A 316 -0.40 6.95 14.54
CA PHE A 316 -0.77 8.33 14.22
C PHE A 316 -0.98 9.19 15.46
N THR A 317 -1.70 8.67 16.46
CA THR A 317 -1.91 9.38 17.74
C THR A 317 -0.57 9.70 18.42
N TYR A 318 0.37 8.74 18.39
CA TYR A 318 1.71 8.93 18.91
C TYR A 318 2.50 9.99 18.11
N LEU A 319 2.46 9.96 16.78
CA LEU A 319 3.13 10.96 15.94
C LEU A 319 2.60 12.38 16.20
N ASP A 320 1.29 12.54 16.32
CA ASP A 320 0.67 13.82 16.61
C ASP A 320 1.15 14.38 17.95
N GLN A 321 1.20 13.54 18.98
CA GLN A 321 1.62 13.94 20.33
C GLN A 321 3.11 14.23 20.45
N GLN A 322 3.97 13.42 19.82
CA GLN A 322 5.42 13.54 20.00
C GLN A 322 6.08 14.49 19.02
N TYR A 323 5.57 14.59 17.80
CA TYR A 323 6.24 15.33 16.73
C TYR A 323 5.35 16.41 16.11
N GLY A 324 4.08 16.54 16.52
CA GLY A 324 3.12 17.44 15.88
C GLY A 324 2.59 16.90 14.54
N GLY A 325 2.68 15.58 14.33
CA GLY A 325 2.20 14.87 13.15
C GLY A 325 3.32 14.38 12.23
N THR A 326 2.92 13.79 11.09
CA THR A 326 3.83 13.16 10.12
C THR A 326 4.90 14.13 9.61
N GLU A 327 4.52 15.33 9.18
CA GLU A 327 5.49 16.33 8.70
C GLU A 327 6.52 16.72 9.76
N GLY A 328 6.08 16.88 11.01
CA GLY A 328 6.97 17.19 12.12
C GLY A 328 7.98 16.07 12.39
N TYR A 329 7.54 14.81 12.34
CA TYR A 329 8.43 13.66 12.46
C TYR A 329 9.43 13.57 11.29
N LEU A 330 8.95 13.73 10.05
CA LEU A 330 9.80 13.69 8.87
C LEU A 330 10.86 14.80 8.87
N LYS A 331 10.54 15.99 9.39
CA LYS A 331 11.52 17.07 9.58
C LYS A 331 12.53 16.77 10.68
N GLN A 332 12.05 16.37 11.86
CA GLN A 332 12.89 16.24 13.06
C GLN A 332 13.80 15.00 13.02
N GLU A 333 13.27 13.86 12.59
CA GLU A 333 13.96 12.58 12.66
C GLU A 333 14.54 12.17 11.30
N VAL A 334 13.74 12.24 10.23
CA VAL A 334 14.18 11.84 8.88
C VAL A 334 15.06 12.92 8.24
N GLY A 335 14.83 14.19 8.55
CA GLY A 335 15.62 15.33 8.06
C GLY A 335 15.16 15.87 6.71
N LEU A 336 13.86 15.72 6.38
CA LEU A 336 13.26 16.34 5.20
C LEU A 336 12.95 17.82 5.44
N THR A 337 12.90 18.59 4.36
CA THR A 337 12.61 20.02 4.37
C THR A 337 11.24 20.33 3.75
N ASP A 338 10.76 21.57 3.90
CA ASP A 338 9.55 22.02 3.20
C ASP A 338 9.70 21.96 1.68
N ALA A 339 10.91 22.17 1.16
CA ALA A 339 11.21 22.03 -0.26
C ALA A 339 11.07 20.56 -0.72
N ASP A 340 11.52 19.61 0.11
CA ASP A 340 11.35 18.18 -0.17
C ASP A 340 9.87 17.80 -0.17
N PHE A 341 9.07 18.34 0.76
CA PHE A 341 7.61 18.09 0.79
C PHE A 341 6.91 18.65 -0.45
N ALA A 342 7.26 19.86 -0.86
CA ALA A 342 6.72 20.46 -2.08
C ALA A 342 7.09 19.62 -3.31
N LYS A 343 8.34 19.14 -3.39
CA LYS A 343 8.78 18.25 -4.46
C LYS A 343 8.03 16.92 -4.45
N LEU A 344 7.94 16.24 -3.31
CA LEU A 344 7.22 14.97 -3.18
C LEU A 344 5.75 15.09 -3.61
N ARG A 345 5.07 16.18 -3.25
CA ARG A 345 3.71 16.46 -3.72
C ARG A 345 3.67 16.66 -5.23
N HIS A 346 4.60 17.42 -5.79
CA HIS A 346 4.69 17.64 -7.23
C HIS A 346 4.92 16.34 -8.03
N GLU A 347 5.77 15.45 -7.52
CA GLU A 347 6.09 14.20 -8.22
C GLU A 347 5.02 13.12 -8.05
N LEU A 348 4.35 13.09 -6.90
CA LEU A 348 3.43 12.01 -6.52
C LEU A 348 1.94 12.37 -6.61
N LEU A 349 1.57 13.62 -6.93
CA LEU A 349 0.18 14.04 -7.14
C LEU A 349 -0.05 14.53 -8.58
N ASP A 350 -1.24 14.30 -9.13
CA ASP A 350 -1.64 14.73 -10.48
C ASP A 350 -1.85 16.25 -10.64
#